data_AF-A0A8J2MLZ4-F1
#
_entry.id   AF-A0A8J2MLZ4-F1
#
_cell.length_a   1.000
_cell.length_b   1.000
_cell.length_c   1.000
_cell.angle_alpha   90.00
_cell.angle_beta   90.00
_cell.angle_gamma   90.00
#
_symmetry.space_group_name_H-M   'P 1'
#
loop_
_entity.id
_entity.type
_entity.pdbx_description
1 polymer ?
#
loop_
_entity_poly.entity_id
_entity_poly.type
_entity_poly.pdbx_seq_one_letter_code
_entity_poly.pdbx_strand_id
1 'polypeptide(L)'
;MAEIISAWIRSRLGVIIDLTAPSIGNCCQDGTFYAKLLHSYAVINESQLNTIIHTSDPALARVNLRHLQVWLRFIGVECDREAIEDISNGKGTAAFQLLYKIYLCLENKDRLHFITLEKEREKYVPASTKFDVKVVPEEPEFEKTLPEHPLLKLLEINTQLSGSHKEDVKKMITNYLRERHSKVSSSQASRIVTDNEDSDDGSLKSKTVARKIDKKEVRRNAKKKMMKELDDFAEKHADVSCSKTEEPYDVHGRPEAAKQYIEELKARRKRDSEIDQRNKEIQNRVLTYFWDKFEEDQQNHFDKIIAETVLRQSDYEKKMTTKLCEIRRQKDRIAANRQMVNEMMFKAKENHMRLVEESKREMKAWDDEELEDEVRRFNELQRRLENEQEEKIRREVCKIAQDVVDDVVDLAVYSLDTEIPRGLWNEWKSLFVRGLQIFSCKVDDCQDKLRSKTEVIS
;
A
#
# COMPACT_ATOMS: atom_id res chain seq x y z
N MET A 1 20.34 -13.25 5.41
CA MET A 1 19.71 -12.17 4.61
C MET A 1 18.65 -12.72 3.66
N ALA A 2 18.99 -13.63 2.73
CA ALA A 2 17.97 -14.27 1.89
C ALA A 2 16.85 -14.94 2.72
N GLU A 3 17.20 -15.71 3.75
CA GLU A 3 16.20 -16.33 4.65
C GLU A 3 15.25 -15.34 5.34
N ILE A 4 15.71 -14.12 5.60
CA ILE A 4 14.91 -13.06 6.23
C ILE A 4 13.91 -12.51 5.21
N ILE A 5 14.38 -12.25 3.99
CA ILE A 5 13.53 -11.79 2.87
C ILE A 5 12.50 -12.88 2.51
N SER A 6 12.86 -14.17 2.52
CA SER A 6 11.91 -15.24 2.24
C SER A 6 10.87 -15.39 3.35
N ALA A 7 11.26 -15.25 4.63
CA ALA A 7 10.32 -15.22 5.74
C ALA A 7 9.36 -14.02 5.63
N TRP A 8 9.86 -12.85 5.25
CA TRP A 8 9.07 -11.65 5.02
C TRP A 8 8.04 -11.82 3.89
N ILE A 9 8.48 -12.32 2.73
CA ILE A 9 7.59 -12.58 1.58
C ILE A 9 6.53 -13.61 1.94
N ARG A 10 6.91 -14.70 2.62
CA ARG A 10 5.97 -15.73 3.08
C ARG A 10 4.93 -15.16 4.05
N SER A 11 5.35 -14.31 4.98
CA SER A 11 4.43 -13.69 5.95
C SER A 11 3.47 -12.70 5.30
N ARG A 12 3.82 -12.07 4.17
CA ARG A 12 3.02 -11.00 3.55
C ARG A 12 2.20 -11.46 2.36
N LEU A 13 2.82 -12.18 1.43
CA LEU A 13 2.17 -12.65 0.20
C LEU A 13 1.70 -14.11 0.30
N GLY A 14 2.13 -14.86 1.33
CA GLY A 14 1.83 -16.29 1.43
C GLY A 14 2.56 -17.15 0.40
N VAL A 15 3.46 -16.57 -0.39
CA VAL A 15 4.19 -17.25 -1.46
C VAL A 15 5.55 -17.73 -0.97
N ILE A 16 5.90 -18.96 -1.31
CA ILE A 16 7.23 -19.52 -1.08
C ILE A 16 8.03 -19.33 -2.37
N ILE A 17 9.01 -18.43 -2.33
CA ILE A 17 9.91 -18.15 -3.46
C ILE A 17 11.29 -18.68 -3.13
N ASP A 18 11.90 -19.36 -4.10
CA ASP A 18 13.32 -19.69 -4.02
C ASP A 18 14.14 -18.43 -4.32
N LEU A 19 15.09 -18.10 -3.45
CA LEU A 19 15.85 -16.86 -3.55
C LEU A 19 17.14 -17.01 -4.37
N THR A 20 17.20 -18.01 -5.23
CA THR A 20 18.30 -18.18 -6.18
C THR A 20 18.22 -17.12 -7.27
N ALA A 21 19.36 -16.54 -7.68
CA ALA A 21 19.39 -15.48 -8.70
C ALA A 21 18.56 -15.80 -9.97
N PRO A 22 18.65 -16.98 -10.61
CA PRO A 22 17.86 -17.25 -11.82
C PRO A 22 16.35 -17.33 -11.57
N SER A 23 15.90 -17.82 -10.41
CA SER A 23 14.47 -17.96 -10.10
C SER A 23 13.83 -16.62 -9.74
N ILE A 24 14.52 -15.76 -8.98
CA ILE A 24 14.09 -14.38 -8.69
C ILE A 24 14.03 -13.56 -9.97
N GLY A 25 15.05 -13.69 -10.83
CA GLY A 25 15.11 -12.98 -12.12
C GLY A 25 13.83 -13.20 -12.93
N ASN A 26 13.45 -14.46 -13.12
CA ASN A 26 12.24 -14.83 -13.86
C ASN A 26 10.95 -14.41 -13.15
N CYS A 27 10.90 -14.48 -11.82
CA CYS A 27 9.70 -14.15 -11.05
C CYS A 27 9.43 -12.64 -10.97
N CYS A 28 10.48 -11.82 -11.01
CA CYS A 28 10.40 -10.37 -10.85
C CYS A 28 10.58 -9.58 -12.15
N GLN A 29 10.85 -10.27 -13.27
CA GLN A 29 11.18 -9.66 -14.57
C GLN A 29 10.11 -8.68 -15.04
N ASP A 30 8.85 -9.08 -14.92
CA ASP A 30 7.66 -8.40 -15.44
C ASP A 30 7.12 -7.30 -14.52
N GLY A 31 7.67 -7.18 -13.31
CA GLY A 31 7.24 -6.24 -12.29
C GLY A 31 5.98 -6.63 -11.52
N THR A 32 5.25 -7.68 -11.92
CA THR A 32 3.98 -8.05 -11.25
C THR A 32 4.19 -8.47 -9.81
N PHE A 33 5.32 -9.10 -9.51
CA PHE A 33 5.68 -9.47 -8.15
C PHE A 33 5.83 -8.25 -7.25
N TYR A 34 6.53 -7.20 -7.71
CA TYR A 34 6.65 -5.94 -6.98
C TYR A 34 5.29 -5.27 -6.83
N ALA A 35 4.46 -5.26 -7.87
CA ALA A 35 3.12 -4.68 -7.81
C ALA A 35 2.25 -5.33 -6.73
N LYS A 36 2.24 -6.67 -6.67
CA LYS A 36 1.51 -7.42 -5.64
C LYS A 36 2.05 -7.14 -4.23
N LEU A 37 3.37 -7.03 -4.09
CA LEU A 37 4.01 -6.68 -2.83
C LEU A 37 3.58 -5.29 -2.36
N LEU A 38 3.59 -4.29 -3.26
CA LEU A 38 3.18 -2.93 -2.96
C LEU A 38 1.67 -2.82 -2.65
N HIS A 39 0.83 -3.58 -3.34
CA HIS A 39 -0.59 -3.71 -3.03
C HIS A 39 -0.82 -4.28 -1.61
N SER A 40 -0.02 -5.26 -1.17
CA SER A 40 -0.16 -5.83 0.19
C SER A 40 0.08 -4.80 1.30
N TYR A 41 0.87 -3.76 1.02
CA TYR A 41 1.13 -2.62 1.92
C TYR A 41 0.16 -1.45 1.73
N ALA A 42 -0.83 -1.59 0.84
CA ALA A 42 -1.76 -0.54 0.42
C ALA A 42 -1.07 0.72 -0.13
N VAL A 43 0.09 0.54 -0.79
CA VAL A 43 0.78 1.62 -1.51
C VAL A 43 0.13 1.85 -2.88
N ILE A 44 -0.43 0.79 -3.46
CA ILE A 44 -1.08 0.81 -4.78
C ILE A 44 -2.51 0.29 -4.62
N ASN A 45 -3.47 0.91 -5.31
CA ASN A 45 -4.88 0.51 -5.34
C ASN A 45 -5.13 -0.64 -6.35
N GLU A 46 -6.27 -1.32 -6.23
CA GLU A 46 -6.62 -2.44 -7.12
C GLU A 46 -6.68 -2.04 -8.60
N SER A 47 -7.21 -0.85 -8.90
CA SER A 47 -7.22 -0.31 -10.27
C SER A 47 -5.81 -0.09 -10.84
N GLN A 48 -4.86 0.29 -9.99
CA GLN A 48 -3.46 0.53 -10.34
C GLN A 48 -2.64 -0.77 -10.35
N LEU A 49 -3.12 -1.83 -9.70
CA LEU A 49 -2.56 -3.17 -9.85
C LEU A 49 -2.97 -3.77 -11.20
N ASN A 50 -4.21 -3.55 -11.63
CA ASN A 50 -4.75 -4.07 -12.89
C ASN A 50 -4.11 -3.47 -14.15
N THR A 51 -3.41 -2.33 -14.03
CA THR A 51 -2.63 -1.76 -15.14
C THR A 51 -1.32 -2.52 -15.39
N ILE A 52 -0.85 -3.34 -14.44
CA ILE A 52 0.40 -4.09 -14.53
C ILE A 52 0.09 -5.52 -14.96
N ILE A 53 0.40 -5.83 -16.21
CA ILE A 53 0.03 -7.11 -16.83
C ILE A 53 1.21 -8.09 -16.74
N HIS A 54 0.92 -9.35 -16.41
CA HIS A 54 1.93 -10.42 -16.47
C HIS A 54 2.40 -10.63 -17.91
N THR A 55 3.71 -10.55 -18.15
CA THR A 55 4.24 -10.58 -19.51
C THR A 55 5.66 -11.14 -19.54
N SER A 56 5.95 -11.98 -20.53
CA SER A 56 7.29 -12.57 -20.75
C SER A 56 8.17 -11.75 -21.70
N ASP A 57 7.61 -10.72 -22.36
CA ASP A 57 8.34 -9.82 -23.25
C ASP A 57 9.11 -8.74 -22.46
N PRO A 58 10.44 -8.65 -22.60
CA PRO A 58 11.26 -7.62 -21.95
C PRO A 58 10.83 -6.19 -22.26
N ALA A 59 10.28 -5.90 -23.44
CA ALA A 59 9.86 -4.55 -23.80
C ALA A 59 8.65 -4.07 -22.96
N LEU A 60 7.66 -4.93 -22.81
CA LEU A 60 6.48 -4.68 -21.98
C LEU A 60 6.80 -4.71 -20.49
N ALA A 61 7.72 -5.59 -20.07
CA ALA A 61 8.25 -5.61 -18.71
C ALA A 61 8.87 -4.25 -18.32
N ARG A 62 9.60 -3.58 -19.23
CA ARG A 62 10.15 -2.23 -18.98
C ARG A 62 9.05 -1.19 -18.77
N VAL A 63 7.94 -1.30 -19.48
CA VAL A 63 6.79 -0.39 -19.31
C VAL A 63 6.18 -0.59 -17.93
N ASN A 64 5.92 -1.83 -17.52
CA ASN A 64 5.44 -2.17 -16.19
C ASN A 64 6.37 -1.63 -15.08
N LEU A 65 7.68 -1.86 -15.22
CA LEU A 65 8.69 -1.40 -14.26
C LEU A 65 8.79 0.14 -14.21
N ARG A 66 8.60 0.84 -15.33
CA ARG A 66 8.51 2.31 -15.36
C ARG A 66 7.26 2.82 -14.66
N HIS A 67 6.12 2.15 -14.82
CA HIS A 67 4.92 2.50 -14.05
C HIS A 67 5.13 2.30 -12.55
N LEU A 68 5.78 1.19 -12.16
CA LEU A 68 6.15 0.92 -10.77
C LEU A 68 7.18 1.89 -10.21
N GLN A 69 8.04 2.47 -11.04
CA GLN A 69 9.06 3.44 -10.61
C GLN A 69 8.45 4.62 -9.85
N VAL A 70 7.27 5.09 -10.25
CA VAL A 70 6.56 6.18 -9.57
C VAL A 70 6.22 5.80 -8.13
N TRP A 71 5.71 4.58 -7.94
CA TRP A 71 5.34 4.03 -6.63
C TRP A 71 6.55 3.65 -5.78
N LEU A 72 7.63 3.19 -6.41
CA LEU A 72 8.90 2.94 -5.72
C LEU A 72 9.52 4.23 -5.18
N ARG A 73 9.48 5.32 -5.98
CA ARG A 73 9.92 6.64 -5.55
C ARG A 73 9.09 7.16 -4.38
N PHE A 74 7.78 6.87 -4.34
CA PHE A 74 6.90 7.22 -3.22
C PHE A 74 7.34 6.58 -1.90
N ILE A 75 7.87 5.36 -1.94
CA ILE A 75 8.37 4.64 -0.76
C ILE A 75 9.80 5.08 -0.37
N GLY A 76 10.47 5.83 -1.25
CA GLY A 76 11.86 6.27 -1.09
C GLY A 76 12.88 5.33 -1.73
N VAL A 77 12.47 4.48 -2.67
CA VAL A 77 13.36 3.57 -3.41
C VAL A 77 13.63 4.15 -4.80
N GLU A 78 14.90 4.46 -5.06
CA GLU A 78 15.36 4.90 -6.38
C GLU A 78 15.69 3.68 -7.25
N CYS A 79 15.07 3.65 -8.43
CA CYS A 79 15.29 2.62 -9.45
C CYS A 79 15.72 3.32 -10.74
N ASP A 80 17.00 3.20 -11.07
CA ASP A 80 17.60 3.82 -12.26
C ASP A 80 17.18 3.10 -13.54
N ARG A 81 17.34 3.79 -14.69
CA ARG A 81 17.00 3.23 -16.00
C ARG A 81 17.81 1.96 -16.33
N GLU A 82 19.06 1.92 -15.91
CA GLU A 82 19.96 0.76 -16.07
C GLU A 82 19.48 -0.43 -15.23
N ALA A 83 19.02 -0.18 -13.99
CA ALA A 83 18.43 -1.22 -13.14
C ALA A 83 17.12 -1.77 -13.72
N ILE A 84 16.27 -0.92 -14.32
CA ILE A 84 15.04 -1.35 -15.00
C ILE A 84 15.37 -2.24 -16.20
N GLU A 85 16.39 -1.88 -16.99
CA GLU A 85 16.84 -2.68 -18.13
C GLU A 85 17.39 -4.04 -17.67
N ASP A 86 18.20 -4.04 -16.62
CA ASP A 86 18.77 -5.25 -16.03
C ASP A 86 17.71 -6.21 -15.48
N ILE A 87 16.70 -5.69 -14.79
CA ILE A 87 15.57 -6.48 -14.28
C ILE A 87 14.73 -7.02 -15.44
N SER A 88 14.44 -6.19 -16.45
CA SER A 88 13.67 -6.62 -17.62
C SER A 88 14.36 -7.71 -18.45
N ASN A 89 15.69 -7.77 -18.38
CA ASN A 89 16.51 -8.81 -19.02
C ASN A 89 16.69 -10.05 -18.13
N GLY A 90 16.01 -10.12 -16.97
CA GLY A 90 16.04 -11.28 -16.07
C GLY A 90 17.29 -11.39 -15.20
N LYS A 91 18.09 -10.31 -15.05
CA LYS A 91 19.25 -10.33 -14.13
C LYS A 91 18.76 -10.39 -12.68
N GLY A 92 18.79 -11.59 -12.11
CA GLY A 92 18.34 -11.86 -10.75
C GLY A 92 19.04 -11.06 -9.64
N THR A 93 20.30 -10.66 -9.86
CA THR A 93 21.05 -9.84 -8.90
C THR A 93 20.45 -8.44 -8.78
N ALA A 94 20.11 -7.80 -9.90
CA ALA A 94 19.46 -6.49 -9.92
C ALA A 94 18.05 -6.57 -9.32
N ALA A 95 17.29 -7.62 -9.64
CA ALA A 95 15.97 -7.86 -9.06
C ALA A 95 16.05 -8.06 -7.52
N PHE A 96 17.00 -8.88 -7.05
CA PHE A 96 17.19 -9.10 -5.62
C PHE A 96 17.64 -7.82 -4.89
N GLN A 97 18.50 -7.01 -5.50
CA GLN A 97 18.91 -5.71 -4.94
C GLN A 97 17.71 -4.75 -4.79
N LEU A 98 16.86 -4.66 -5.81
CA LEU A 98 15.65 -3.84 -5.74
C LEU A 98 14.70 -4.35 -4.65
N LEU A 99 14.48 -5.67 -4.59
CA LEU A 99 13.67 -6.31 -3.56
C LEU A 99 14.19 -6.03 -2.15
N TYR A 100 15.51 -6.07 -1.96
CA TYR A 100 16.14 -5.74 -0.68
C TYR A 100 15.97 -4.27 -0.30
N LYS A 101 16.12 -3.33 -1.25
CA LYS A 101 15.84 -1.91 -1.02
C LYS A 101 14.38 -1.70 -0.59
N ILE A 102 13.44 -2.35 -1.28
CA ILE A 102 12.02 -2.30 -0.93
C ILE A 102 11.78 -2.87 0.48
N TYR A 103 12.41 -4.00 0.81
CA TYR A 103 12.32 -4.60 2.14
C TYR A 103 12.77 -3.62 3.24
N LEU A 104 13.93 -2.98 3.11
CA LEU A 104 14.43 -2.02 4.10
C LEU A 104 13.47 -0.84 4.32
N CYS A 105 12.81 -0.38 3.25
CA CYS A 105 11.86 0.72 3.35
C CYS A 105 10.50 0.29 3.92
N LEU A 106 10.10 -0.97 3.78
CA LEU A 106 8.78 -1.49 4.16
C LEU A 106 8.77 -2.31 5.47
N GLU A 107 9.90 -2.83 5.93
CA GLU A 107 9.97 -3.71 7.12
C GLU A 107 9.46 -3.02 8.38
N ASN A 108 9.84 -1.76 8.59
CA ASN A 108 9.48 -1.00 9.79
C ASN A 108 8.17 -0.20 9.66
N LYS A 109 7.50 -0.27 8.49
CA LYS A 109 6.32 0.54 8.18
C LYS A 109 5.09 -0.35 8.07
N ASP A 110 4.11 -0.12 8.93
CA ASP A 110 2.83 -0.83 8.89
C ASP A 110 1.94 -0.34 7.75
N ARG A 111 0.98 -1.18 7.33
CA ARG A 111 -0.08 -0.82 6.37
C ARG A 111 -0.78 0.49 6.74
N LEU A 112 -0.96 0.74 8.04
CA LEU A 112 -1.55 1.97 8.56
C LEU A 112 -0.72 3.22 8.21
N HIS A 113 0.61 3.13 8.16
CA HIS A 113 1.49 4.27 7.84
C HIS A 113 1.26 4.78 6.42
N PHE A 114 1.12 3.88 5.45
CA PHE A 114 0.86 4.25 4.06
C PHE A 114 -0.58 4.73 3.85
N ILE A 115 -1.56 4.11 4.52
CA ILE A 115 -2.94 4.60 4.51
C ILE A 115 -3.04 6.01 5.11
N THR A 116 -2.32 6.30 6.21
CA THR A 116 -2.28 7.65 6.78
C THR A 116 -1.60 8.63 5.84
N LEU A 117 -0.51 8.24 5.17
CA LEU A 117 0.21 9.09 4.23
C LEU A 117 -0.65 9.43 3.00
N GLU A 118 -1.38 8.44 2.49
CA GLU A 118 -2.31 8.61 1.37
C GLU A 118 -3.46 9.54 1.76
N LYS A 119 -4.11 9.30 2.92
CA LYS A 119 -5.17 10.17 3.44
C LYS A 119 -4.71 11.58 3.78
N GLU A 120 -3.46 11.75 4.21
CA GLU A 120 -2.87 13.07 4.39
C GLU A 120 -2.70 13.77 3.03
N ARG A 121 -2.25 13.07 1.99
CA ARG A 121 -2.16 13.63 0.65
C ARG A 121 -3.51 13.94 0.03
N GLU A 122 -4.52 13.10 0.18
CA GLU A 122 -5.90 13.39 -0.27
C GLU A 122 -6.50 14.64 0.41
N LYS A 123 -6.02 15.00 1.62
CA LYS A 123 -6.39 16.26 2.28
C LYS A 123 -5.73 17.49 1.64
N TYR A 124 -4.51 17.35 1.10
CA TYR A 124 -3.73 18.45 0.53
C TYR A 124 -3.77 18.53 -1.00
N VAL A 125 -4.07 17.42 -1.66
CA VAL A 125 -4.37 17.32 -3.09
C VAL A 125 -5.88 17.18 -3.15
N PRO A 126 -6.62 18.25 -3.46
CA PRO A 126 -8.05 18.13 -3.66
C PRO A 126 -8.27 17.08 -4.74
N ALA A 127 -9.07 16.05 -4.46
CA ALA A 127 -9.63 15.17 -5.49
C ALA A 127 -10.66 15.92 -6.37
N SER A 128 -10.43 17.21 -6.62
CA SER A 128 -11.11 17.99 -7.63
C SER A 128 -10.30 17.87 -8.92
N THR A 129 -10.35 16.71 -9.56
CA THR A 129 -10.48 16.80 -11.01
C THR A 129 -11.77 17.57 -11.24
N LYS A 130 -11.68 18.80 -11.78
CA LYS A 130 -12.84 19.63 -12.17
C LYS A 130 -13.76 18.96 -13.21
N PHE A 131 -13.51 17.68 -13.50
CA PHE A 131 -14.15 16.85 -14.48
C PHE A 131 -14.46 15.51 -13.80
N ASP A 132 -15.75 15.17 -13.81
CA ASP A 132 -16.25 13.83 -13.50
C ASP A 132 -15.92 12.95 -14.71
N VAL A 133 -14.76 12.30 -14.68
CA VAL A 133 -14.32 11.42 -15.78
C VAL A 133 -14.97 10.05 -15.57
N LYS A 134 -16.17 9.90 -16.09
CA LYS A 134 -16.79 8.58 -16.27
C LYS A 134 -16.09 7.88 -17.44
N VAL A 135 -15.47 6.73 -17.17
CA VAL A 135 -14.98 5.85 -18.23
C VAL A 135 -16.21 5.30 -18.94
N VAL A 136 -16.48 5.83 -20.12
CA VAL A 136 -17.51 5.32 -21.03
C VAL A 136 -16.93 4.06 -21.68
N PRO A 137 -17.57 2.89 -21.54
CA PRO A 137 -17.16 1.71 -22.31
C PRO A 137 -17.20 2.05 -23.80
N GLU A 138 -16.13 1.74 -24.54
CA GLU A 138 -16.00 2.08 -25.97
C GLU A 138 -17.05 1.41 -26.88
N GLU A 139 -17.76 0.41 -26.35
CA GLU A 139 -18.94 -0.19 -26.99
C GLU A 139 -20.20 0.26 -26.25
N PRO A 140 -21.10 1.04 -26.87
CA PRO A 140 -22.41 1.29 -26.29
C PRO A 140 -23.18 -0.04 -26.25
N GLU A 141 -23.64 -0.42 -25.05
CA GLU A 141 -24.62 -1.49 -24.89
C GLU A 141 -25.90 -1.07 -25.60
N PHE A 142 -26.04 -1.43 -26.88
CA PHE A 142 -27.28 -1.28 -27.60
C PHE A 142 -28.35 -2.12 -26.89
N GLU A 143 -29.31 -1.44 -26.25
CA GLU A 143 -30.55 -2.04 -25.78
C GLU A 143 -31.18 -2.82 -26.94
N LYS A 144 -31.31 -4.15 -26.76
CA LYS A 144 -31.59 -5.14 -27.80
C LYS A 144 -33.00 -5.11 -28.42
N THR A 145 -33.73 -4.00 -28.34
CA THR A 145 -35.07 -3.94 -28.94
C THR A 145 -35.35 -2.54 -29.49
N LEU A 146 -34.86 -2.28 -30.70
CA LEU A 146 -35.36 -1.21 -31.56
C LEU A 146 -36.62 -1.69 -32.30
N PRO A 147 -37.69 -0.87 -32.39
CA PRO A 147 -38.92 -1.22 -33.10
C PRO A 147 -38.68 -1.50 -34.59
N GLU A 148 -39.23 -2.61 -35.10
CA GLU A 148 -39.04 -3.07 -36.49
C GLU A 148 -39.54 -2.03 -37.52
N HIS A 149 -38.62 -1.29 -38.12
CA HIS A 149 -38.91 -0.41 -39.26
C HIS A 149 -38.70 -1.19 -40.58
N PRO A 150 -39.58 -1.06 -41.59
CA PRO A 150 -39.49 -1.80 -42.86
C PRO A 150 -38.18 -1.59 -43.65
N LEU A 151 -37.39 -0.58 -43.31
CA LEU A 151 -36.07 -0.29 -43.91
C LEU A 151 -34.94 -1.18 -43.34
N LEU A 152 -35.12 -1.78 -42.16
CA LEU A 152 -34.16 -2.74 -41.59
C LEU A 152 -34.12 -4.05 -42.38
N LYS A 153 -35.26 -4.49 -42.93
CA LYS A 153 -35.36 -5.70 -43.76
C LYS A 153 -34.57 -5.58 -45.07
N LEU A 154 -34.58 -4.40 -45.68
CA LEU A 154 -33.79 -4.12 -46.89
C LEU A 154 -32.29 -4.03 -46.58
N LEU A 155 -31.92 -3.55 -45.39
CA LEU A 155 -30.53 -3.55 -44.94
C LEU A 155 -30.05 -4.97 -44.60
N GLU A 156 -30.87 -5.83 -43.98
CA GLU A 156 -30.53 -7.24 -43.76
C GLU A 156 -30.21 -7.96 -45.07
N ILE A 157 -31.04 -7.78 -46.11
CA ILE A 157 -30.81 -8.36 -47.44
C ILE A 157 -29.49 -7.86 -48.05
N ASN A 158 -29.21 -6.55 -47.95
CA ASN A 158 -27.96 -5.97 -48.44
C ASN A 158 -26.73 -6.38 -47.61
N THR A 159 -26.88 -6.57 -46.29
CA THR A 159 -25.81 -7.07 -45.42
C THR A 159 -25.49 -8.54 -45.70
N GLN A 160 -26.49 -9.37 -46.00
CA GLN A 160 -26.29 -10.77 -46.42
C GLN A 160 -25.54 -10.83 -47.76
N LEU A 161 -25.87 -9.97 -48.73
CA LEU A 161 -25.10 -9.83 -49.97
C LEU A 161 -23.65 -9.38 -49.70
N SER A 162 -23.44 -8.43 -48.79
CA SER A 162 -22.10 -7.98 -48.38
C SER A 162 -21.31 -9.07 -47.64
N GLY A 163 -21.99 -9.92 -46.85
CA GLY A 163 -21.42 -11.05 -46.14
C GLY A 163 -20.97 -12.15 -47.10
N SER A 164 -21.80 -12.50 -48.08
CA SER A 164 -21.42 -13.44 -49.15
C SER A 164 -20.20 -12.93 -49.91
N HIS A 165 -20.16 -11.64 -50.27
CA HIS A 165 -19.02 -11.08 -50.98
C HIS A 165 -17.73 -11.09 -50.14
N LYS A 166 -17.82 -10.83 -48.83
CA LYS A 166 -16.68 -10.95 -47.90
C LYS A 166 -16.19 -12.40 -47.78
N GLU A 167 -17.09 -13.37 -47.77
CA GLU A 167 -16.72 -14.79 -47.75
C GLU A 167 -16.12 -15.27 -49.06
N ASP A 168 -16.61 -14.78 -50.20
CA ASP A 168 -16.05 -15.09 -51.52
C ASP A 168 -14.65 -14.50 -51.68
N VAL A 169 -14.42 -13.27 -51.20
CA VAL A 169 -13.08 -12.66 -51.14
C VAL A 169 -12.16 -13.45 -50.19
N LYS A 170 -12.63 -13.86 -49.01
CA LYS A 170 -11.86 -14.71 -48.09
C LYS A 170 -11.49 -16.05 -48.76
N LYS A 171 -12.44 -16.72 -49.42
CA LYS A 171 -12.18 -17.96 -50.17
C LYS A 171 -11.15 -17.72 -51.28
N MET A 172 -11.27 -16.63 -52.04
CA MET A 172 -10.31 -16.26 -53.07
C MET A 172 -8.90 -16.06 -52.52
N ILE A 173 -8.75 -15.34 -51.40
CA ILE A 173 -7.47 -15.13 -50.71
C ILE A 173 -6.89 -16.46 -50.23
N THR A 174 -7.70 -17.32 -49.61
CA THR A 174 -7.21 -18.62 -49.13
C THR A 174 -6.80 -19.55 -50.26
N ASN A 175 -7.51 -19.52 -51.40
CA ASN A 175 -7.15 -20.28 -52.59
C ASN A 175 -5.85 -19.75 -53.21
N TYR A 176 -5.68 -18.43 -53.30
CA TYR A 176 -4.46 -17.81 -53.80
C TYR A 176 -3.24 -18.16 -52.92
N LEU A 177 -3.40 -18.11 -51.59
CA LEU A 177 -2.36 -18.53 -50.66
C LEU A 177 -2.04 -20.03 -50.82
N ARG A 178 -3.06 -20.89 -50.91
CA ARG A 178 -2.88 -22.34 -51.12
C ARG A 178 -2.16 -22.66 -52.43
N GLU A 179 -2.51 -21.96 -53.51
CA GLU A 179 -1.89 -22.14 -54.83
C GLU A 179 -0.45 -21.61 -54.86
N ARG A 180 -0.15 -20.54 -54.11
CA ARG A 180 1.23 -20.07 -53.90
C ARG A 180 2.04 -21.09 -53.10
N HIS A 181 1.48 -21.63 -52.02
CA HIS A 181 2.14 -22.66 -51.22
C HIS A 181 2.36 -23.96 -52.02
N SER A 182 1.42 -24.39 -52.85
CA SER A 182 1.61 -25.56 -53.72
C SER A 182 2.67 -25.33 -54.80
N LYS A 183 2.74 -24.13 -55.40
CA LYS A 183 3.79 -23.74 -56.35
C LYS A 183 5.18 -23.63 -55.71
N VAL A 184 5.27 -23.16 -54.47
CA VAL A 184 6.54 -23.12 -53.71
C VAL A 184 6.98 -24.52 -53.29
N SER A 185 6.06 -25.38 -52.84
CA SER A 185 6.38 -26.78 -52.52
C SER A 185 6.76 -27.62 -53.75
N SER A 186 6.16 -27.40 -54.92
CA SER A 186 6.57 -28.08 -56.17
C SER A 186 7.90 -27.56 -56.73
N SER A 187 8.25 -26.30 -56.45
CA SER A 187 9.55 -25.69 -56.78
C SER A 187 10.69 -26.09 -55.82
N GLN A 188 10.37 -26.48 -54.58
CA GLN A 188 11.33 -26.97 -53.58
C GLN A 188 11.53 -28.50 -53.62
N ALA A 189 10.52 -29.28 -54.05
CA ALA A 189 10.63 -30.74 -54.19
C ALA A 189 11.44 -31.19 -55.42
N SER A 190 11.75 -30.29 -56.37
CA SER A 190 12.57 -30.58 -57.56
C SER A 190 14.03 -30.12 -57.44
N ARG A 191 14.48 -29.71 -56.24
CA ARG A 191 15.83 -29.14 -56.02
C ARG A 191 16.66 -29.77 -54.90
N ILE A 192 16.25 -30.91 -54.33
CA ILE A 192 17.03 -31.65 -53.32
C ILE A 192 17.31 -33.06 -53.81
N VAL A 193 18.30 -33.16 -54.68
CA VAL A 193 19.18 -34.34 -54.82
C VAL A 193 20.58 -33.75 -54.98
N THR A 194 21.34 -33.72 -53.88
CA THR A 194 22.76 -34.14 -53.78
C THR A 194 23.32 -33.78 -52.38
N ASP A 195 23.89 -34.82 -51.77
CA ASP A 195 25.03 -34.88 -50.85
C ASP A 195 24.88 -34.50 -49.36
N ASN A 196 24.89 -35.56 -48.52
CA ASN A 196 25.85 -35.91 -47.45
C ASN A 196 26.26 -34.80 -46.45
N GLU A 197 26.45 -34.99 -45.14
CA GLU A 197 26.68 -36.14 -44.25
C GLU A 197 26.58 -35.64 -42.79
N ASP A 198 26.62 -36.58 -41.83
CA ASP A 198 26.99 -36.44 -40.41
C ASP A 198 25.96 -36.08 -39.31
N SER A 199 25.57 -37.15 -38.61
CA SER A 199 25.81 -37.42 -37.18
C SER A 199 25.18 -36.57 -36.06
N ASP A 200 24.38 -37.31 -35.30
CA ASP A 200 24.36 -37.41 -33.83
C ASP A 200 23.57 -36.35 -33.03
N ASP A 201 22.39 -36.75 -32.54
CA ASP A 201 21.91 -36.26 -31.24
C ASP A 201 21.16 -37.37 -30.48
N GLY A 202 21.66 -37.64 -29.27
CA GLY A 202 21.29 -38.75 -28.41
C GLY A 202 20.17 -38.38 -27.45
N SER A 203 19.07 -39.15 -27.50
CA SER A 203 17.99 -39.09 -26.52
C SER A 203 18.34 -39.92 -25.27
N LEU A 204 18.75 -39.25 -24.19
CA LEU A 204 18.97 -39.86 -22.87
C LEU A 204 17.64 -40.04 -22.12
N LYS A 205 17.31 -41.32 -21.86
CA LYS A 205 16.23 -41.78 -20.98
C LYS A 205 16.64 -41.67 -19.51
N SER A 206 15.85 -40.95 -18.70
CA SER A 206 15.98 -40.95 -17.24
C SER A 206 15.44 -42.24 -16.63
N LYS A 207 16.30 -43.00 -15.94
CA LYS A 207 15.94 -44.14 -15.07
C LYS A 207 16.45 -43.83 -13.66
N THR A 208 15.56 -43.44 -12.76
CA THR A 208 15.85 -43.28 -11.32
C THR A 208 15.47 -44.56 -10.59
N VAL A 209 16.47 -45.34 -10.14
CA VAL A 209 16.31 -46.43 -9.18
C VAL A 209 17.00 -46.02 -7.88
N ALA A 210 16.21 -45.62 -6.90
CA ALA A 210 16.68 -45.34 -5.54
C ALA A 210 16.75 -46.66 -4.74
N ARG A 211 17.95 -47.17 -4.48
CA ARG A 211 18.19 -48.28 -3.55
C ARG A 211 18.52 -47.70 -2.17
N LYS A 212 17.53 -47.60 -1.27
CA LYS A 212 17.77 -47.40 0.17
C LYS A 212 18.20 -48.76 0.75
N ILE A 213 19.46 -48.87 1.14
CA ILE A 213 19.98 -50.04 1.87
C ILE A 213 19.66 -49.84 3.35
N ASP A 214 18.85 -50.75 3.90
CA ASP A 214 18.35 -50.70 5.27
C ASP A 214 19.42 -51.19 6.25
N LYS A 215 20.05 -50.25 6.97
CA LYS A 215 21.15 -50.51 7.94
C LYS A 215 20.78 -51.51 9.05
N LYS A 216 19.49 -51.80 9.28
CA LYS A 216 19.02 -52.80 10.26
C LYS A 216 19.23 -54.25 9.81
N GLU A 217 19.29 -54.52 8.50
CA GLU A 217 19.41 -55.90 7.99
C GLU A 217 20.86 -56.41 8.06
N VAL A 218 21.82 -55.52 7.74
CA VAL A 218 23.26 -55.79 7.85
C VAL A 218 23.65 -56.15 9.30
N ARG A 219 23.06 -55.47 10.30
CA ARG A 219 23.37 -55.70 11.72
C ARG A 219 22.83 -57.04 12.24
N ARG A 220 21.69 -57.52 11.71
CA ARG A 220 21.15 -58.87 12.06
C ARG A 220 21.98 -59.98 11.43
N ASN A 221 22.45 -59.80 10.19
CA ASN A 221 23.31 -60.79 9.54
C ASN A 221 24.69 -60.90 10.20
N ALA A 222 25.28 -59.79 10.67
CA ALA A 222 26.51 -59.83 11.44
C ALA A 222 26.36 -60.60 12.76
N LYS A 223 25.24 -60.39 13.48
CA LYS A 223 24.98 -61.07 14.76
C LYS A 223 24.74 -62.58 14.58
N LYS A 224 24.06 -62.99 13.51
CA LYS A 224 23.89 -64.41 13.15
C LYS A 224 25.20 -65.09 12.75
N LYS A 225 26.12 -64.37 12.12
CA LYS A 225 27.42 -64.91 11.72
C LYS A 225 28.33 -65.14 12.93
N MET A 226 28.35 -64.19 13.87
CA MET A 226 29.12 -64.29 15.12
C MET A 226 28.61 -65.41 16.05
N MET A 227 27.30 -65.66 16.09
CA MET A 227 26.71 -66.73 16.89
C MET A 227 27.07 -68.12 16.35
N LYS A 228 27.12 -68.29 15.02
CA LYS A 228 27.55 -69.54 14.37
C LYS A 228 29.03 -69.83 14.58
N GLU A 229 29.89 -68.82 14.54
CA GLU A 229 31.32 -68.99 14.81
C GLU A 229 31.60 -69.37 16.27
N LEU A 230 30.72 -69.00 17.21
CA LEU A 230 30.82 -69.38 18.62
C LEU A 230 30.36 -70.84 18.85
N ASP A 231 29.30 -71.27 18.16
CA ASP A 231 28.82 -72.66 18.20
C ASP A 231 29.82 -73.62 17.53
N ASP A 232 30.38 -73.25 16.38
CA ASP A 232 31.41 -74.04 15.67
C ASP A 232 32.74 -74.16 16.46
N PHE A 233 33.02 -73.23 17.38
CA PHE A 233 34.19 -73.29 18.27
C PHE A 233 33.93 -74.17 19.50
N ALA A 234 32.71 -74.13 20.06
CA ALA A 234 32.31 -74.99 21.18
C ALA A 234 32.27 -76.47 20.78
N GLU A 235 31.83 -76.77 19.55
CA GLU A 235 31.74 -78.14 19.04
C GLU A 235 33.12 -78.76 18.77
N LYS A 236 34.14 -77.95 18.46
CA LYS A 236 35.53 -78.41 18.24
C LYS A 236 36.35 -78.62 19.51
N HIS A 237 35.90 -78.09 20.65
CA HIS A 237 36.61 -78.18 21.94
C HIS A 237 35.89 -79.03 22.99
N ALA A 238 34.77 -79.66 22.66
CA ALA A 238 34.04 -80.56 23.56
C ALA A 238 34.75 -81.91 23.83
N ASP A 239 35.69 -82.32 22.96
CA ASP A 239 36.33 -83.65 23.04
C ASP A 239 37.63 -83.70 23.88
N VAL A 240 38.01 -82.65 24.61
CA VAL A 240 39.29 -82.60 25.36
C VAL A 240 39.11 -82.56 26.88
N SER A 241 37.99 -83.07 27.41
CA SER A 241 37.87 -83.20 28.86
C SER A 241 36.97 -84.35 29.28
N CYS A 242 37.53 -85.55 29.36
CA CYS A 242 37.46 -86.44 30.54
C CYS A 242 37.98 -87.84 30.18
N SER A 243 39.29 -88.05 30.23
CA SER A 243 39.86 -89.37 30.50
C SER A 243 40.62 -89.30 31.82
N LYS A 244 39.87 -89.33 32.92
CA LYS A 244 40.42 -89.79 34.20
C LYS A 244 40.55 -91.31 34.10
N THR A 245 41.69 -91.79 33.61
CA THR A 245 42.15 -93.14 33.93
C THR A 245 42.65 -93.12 35.36
N GLU A 246 41.77 -93.48 36.30
CA GLU A 246 42.21 -93.94 37.62
C GLU A 246 42.86 -95.32 37.43
N GLU A 247 44.15 -95.34 37.14
CA GLU A 247 44.97 -96.53 37.39
C GLU A 247 45.37 -96.55 38.87
N PRO A 248 45.06 -97.62 39.62
CA PRO A 248 45.58 -97.78 40.97
C PRO A 248 47.04 -98.22 40.88
N TYR A 249 47.96 -97.26 40.92
CA TYR A 249 49.36 -97.56 41.18
C TYR A 249 49.53 -97.97 42.64
N ASP A 250 49.86 -99.25 42.86
CA ASP A 250 50.32 -99.78 44.13
C ASP A 250 51.74 -99.26 44.41
N VAL A 251 51.84 -98.21 45.23
CA VAL A 251 53.12 -97.62 45.63
C VAL A 251 53.65 -98.37 46.85
N HIS A 252 54.35 -99.48 46.59
CA HIS A 252 55.33 -99.99 47.54
C HIS A 252 56.61 -99.15 47.47
N GLY A 253 56.74 -98.16 48.36
CA GLY A 253 57.96 -97.37 48.51
C GLY A 253 57.90 -96.27 49.58
N ARG A 254 58.38 -96.58 50.79
CA ARG A 254 58.72 -95.69 51.93
C ARG A 254 57.63 -94.68 52.41
N PRO A 255 57.04 -94.88 53.61
CA PRO A 255 55.99 -94.00 54.15
C PRO A 255 56.45 -92.56 54.45
N GLU A 256 57.76 -92.28 54.47
CA GLU A 256 58.32 -90.95 54.76
C GLU A 256 58.35 -90.04 53.52
N ALA A 257 58.63 -90.57 52.33
CA ALA A 257 58.64 -89.78 51.08
C ALA A 257 57.23 -89.39 50.64
N ALA A 258 56.25 -90.28 50.83
CA ALA A 258 54.84 -89.98 50.61
C ALA A 258 54.31 -88.89 51.57
N LYS A 259 54.75 -88.89 52.83
CA LYS A 259 54.41 -87.84 53.81
C LYS A 259 54.99 -86.48 53.40
N GLN A 260 56.25 -86.42 52.98
CA GLN A 260 56.87 -85.20 52.47
C GLN A 260 56.14 -84.65 51.23
N TYR A 261 55.76 -85.52 50.29
CA TYR A 261 54.98 -85.12 49.11
C TYR A 261 53.57 -84.60 49.47
N ILE A 262 52.89 -85.25 50.44
CA ILE A 262 51.60 -84.79 50.95
C ILE A 262 51.74 -83.44 51.67
N GLU A 263 52.82 -83.21 52.41
CA GLU A 263 53.10 -81.90 53.02
C GLU A 263 53.40 -80.82 51.99
N GLU A 264 54.15 -81.13 50.93
CA GLU A 264 54.36 -80.22 49.79
C GLU A 264 53.05 -79.89 49.06
N LEU A 265 52.15 -80.88 48.88
CA LEU A 265 50.82 -80.65 48.32
C LEU A 265 49.94 -79.78 49.22
N LYS A 266 49.98 -79.98 50.55
CA LYS A 266 49.28 -79.13 51.51
C LYS A 266 49.86 -77.70 51.50
N ALA A 267 51.18 -77.56 51.40
CA ALA A 267 51.84 -76.26 51.28
C ALA A 267 51.52 -75.56 49.95
N ARG A 268 51.41 -76.29 48.84
CA ARG A 268 50.92 -75.78 47.55
C ARG A 268 49.49 -75.29 47.65
N ARG A 269 48.57 -76.13 48.16
CA ARG A 269 47.16 -75.74 48.34
C ARG A 269 47.00 -74.51 49.22
N LYS A 270 47.81 -74.37 50.28
CA LYS A 270 47.81 -73.17 51.14
C LYS A 270 48.28 -71.93 50.36
N ARG A 271 49.37 -72.02 49.61
CA ARG A 271 49.85 -70.93 48.73
C ARG A 271 48.80 -70.55 47.68
N ASP A 272 48.15 -71.52 47.06
CA ASP A 272 47.10 -71.27 46.08
C ASP A 272 45.91 -70.56 46.72
N SER A 273 45.52 -70.95 47.94
CA SER A 273 44.45 -70.24 48.68
C SER A 273 44.82 -68.80 49.05
N GLU A 274 46.08 -68.54 49.42
CA GLU A 274 46.57 -67.19 49.70
C GLU A 274 46.68 -66.34 48.43
N ILE A 275 47.04 -66.94 47.29
CA ILE A 275 47.04 -66.28 45.98
C ILE A 275 45.62 -65.94 45.56
N ASP A 276 44.66 -66.86 45.73
CA ASP A 276 43.25 -66.62 45.43
C ASP A 276 42.65 -65.53 46.31
N GLN A 277 43.03 -65.49 47.59
CA GLN A 277 42.59 -64.45 48.51
C GLN A 277 43.14 -63.08 48.09
N ARG A 278 44.44 -62.97 47.80
CA ARG A 278 45.03 -61.73 47.27
C ARG A 278 44.42 -61.33 45.93
N ASN A 279 44.15 -62.28 45.04
CA ASN A 279 43.52 -62.01 43.76
C ASN A 279 42.10 -61.44 43.94
N LYS A 280 41.32 -61.99 44.87
CA LYS A 280 39.99 -61.44 45.22
C LYS A 280 40.08 -60.05 45.83
N GLU A 281 41.07 -59.81 46.70
CA GLU A 281 41.31 -58.48 47.26
C GLU A 281 41.69 -57.46 46.18
N ILE A 282 42.57 -57.83 45.24
CA ILE A 282 42.94 -57.01 44.09
C ILE A 282 41.72 -56.77 43.20
N GLN A 283 40.94 -57.80 42.88
CA GLN A 283 39.73 -57.67 42.08
C GLN A 283 38.69 -56.75 42.73
N ASN A 284 38.44 -56.92 44.03
CA ASN A 284 37.51 -56.08 44.78
C ASN A 284 37.99 -54.64 44.78
N ARG A 285 39.28 -54.38 45.05
CA ARG A 285 39.84 -53.03 45.06
C ARG A 285 39.76 -52.37 43.70
N VAL A 286 40.06 -53.10 42.63
CA VAL A 286 39.95 -52.64 41.25
C VAL A 286 38.49 -52.34 40.90
N LEU A 287 37.56 -53.21 41.31
CA LEU A 287 36.14 -53.03 41.07
C LEU A 287 35.60 -51.80 41.81
N THR A 288 35.94 -51.61 43.09
CA THR A 288 35.57 -50.41 43.86
C THR A 288 36.11 -49.15 43.19
N TYR A 289 37.38 -49.13 42.79
CA TYR A 289 37.96 -48.00 42.08
C TYR A 289 37.23 -47.68 40.76
N PHE A 290 36.87 -48.70 39.97
CA PHE A 290 36.10 -48.50 38.75
C PHE A 290 34.68 -48.01 39.02
N TRP A 291 34.02 -48.48 40.09
CA TRP A 291 32.70 -48.01 40.50
C TRP A 291 32.75 -46.55 40.95
N ASP A 292 33.68 -46.18 41.83
CA ASP A 292 33.84 -44.81 42.32
C ASP A 292 34.10 -43.85 41.16
N LYS A 293 35.00 -44.24 40.24
CA LYS A 293 35.28 -43.45 39.04
C LYS A 293 34.08 -43.34 38.11
N PHE A 294 33.34 -44.43 37.91
CA PHE A 294 32.12 -44.41 37.10
C PHE A 294 31.05 -43.52 37.72
N GLU A 295 30.90 -43.54 39.05
CA GLU A 295 29.98 -42.69 39.78
C GLU A 295 30.37 -41.21 39.65
N GLU A 296 31.65 -40.88 39.81
CA GLU A 296 32.17 -39.53 39.61
C GLU A 296 31.97 -39.04 38.17
N ASP A 297 32.25 -39.87 37.17
CA ASP A 297 32.02 -39.55 35.76
C ASP A 297 30.53 -39.31 35.47
N GLN A 298 29.63 -40.09 36.07
CA GLN A 298 28.18 -39.89 35.95
C GLN A 298 27.74 -38.59 36.63
N GLN A 299 28.20 -38.31 37.85
CA GLN A 299 27.87 -37.08 38.56
C GLN A 299 28.35 -35.85 37.80
N ASN A 300 29.59 -35.86 37.32
CA ASN A 300 30.12 -34.79 36.47
C ASN A 300 29.30 -34.60 35.19
N HIS A 301 28.82 -35.70 34.59
CA HIS A 301 27.94 -35.62 33.42
C HIS A 301 26.59 -34.97 33.76
N PHE A 302 25.96 -35.38 34.87
CA PHE A 302 24.70 -34.80 35.33
C PHE A 302 24.85 -33.32 35.69
N ASP A 303 25.88 -32.98 36.46
CA ASP A 303 26.15 -31.60 36.86
C ASP A 303 26.37 -30.70 35.66
N LYS A 304 27.08 -31.20 34.63
CA LYS A 304 27.26 -30.46 33.38
C LYS A 304 25.94 -30.22 32.65
N ILE A 305 25.09 -31.25 32.52
CA ILE A 305 23.77 -31.12 31.88
C ILE A 305 22.89 -30.13 32.65
N ILE A 306 22.87 -30.23 33.98
CA ILE A 306 22.10 -29.35 34.86
C ILE A 306 22.59 -27.91 34.72
N ALA A 307 23.91 -27.67 34.77
CA ALA A 307 24.47 -26.34 34.60
C ALA A 307 24.11 -25.74 33.23
N GLU A 308 24.26 -26.51 32.14
CA GLU A 308 23.92 -26.04 30.80
C GLU A 308 22.43 -25.71 30.65
N THR A 309 21.55 -26.52 31.23
CA THR A 309 20.10 -26.28 31.17
C THR A 309 19.68 -25.08 32.01
N VAL A 310 20.18 -24.95 33.24
CA VAL A 310 19.88 -23.82 34.13
C VAL A 310 20.40 -22.50 33.55
N LEU A 311 21.62 -22.49 33.00
CA LEU A 311 22.17 -21.29 32.35
C LEU A 311 21.34 -20.89 31.13
N ARG A 312 20.97 -21.84 30.28
CA ARG A 312 20.08 -21.57 29.14
C ARG A 312 18.74 -20.99 29.60
N GLN A 313 18.12 -21.54 30.64
CA GLN A 313 16.88 -21.01 31.21
C GLN A 313 17.07 -19.57 31.70
N SER A 314 18.13 -19.29 32.46
CA SER A 314 18.44 -17.93 32.93
C SER A 314 18.63 -16.93 31.78
N ASP A 315 19.29 -17.35 30.68
CA ASP A 315 19.46 -16.50 29.51
C ASP A 315 18.14 -16.22 28.79
N TYR A 316 17.23 -17.19 28.73
CA TYR A 316 15.89 -16.96 28.19
C TYR A 316 15.09 -15.99 29.05
N GLU A 317 15.17 -16.11 30.38
CA GLU A 317 14.53 -15.17 31.31
C GLU A 317 15.06 -13.74 31.16
N LYS A 318 16.39 -13.59 31.05
CA LYS A 318 17.02 -12.28 30.78
C LYS A 318 16.57 -11.68 29.45
N LYS A 319 16.48 -12.49 28.40
CA LYS A 319 15.97 -12.04 27.08
C LYS A 319 14.51 -11.62 27.18
N MET A 320 13.68 -12.41 27.86
CA MET A 320 12.25 -12.12 28.04
C MET A 320 12.02 -10.82 28.82
N THR A 321 12.72 -10.64 29.94
CA THR A 321 12.64 -9.42 30.76
C THR A 321 13.08 -8.18 29.99
N THR A 322 14.14 -8.29 29.19
CA THR A 322 14.59 -7.21 28.29
C THR A 322 13.51 -6.85 27.28
N LYS A 323 12.91 -7.86 26.62
CA LYS A 323 11.83 -7.65 25.65
C LYS A 323 10.57 -7.04 26.29
N LEU A 324 10.19 -7.47 27.50
CA LEU A 324 9.09 -6.87 28.25
C LEU A 324 9.36 -5.39 28.57
N CYS A 325 10.61 -5.05 28.95
CA CYS A 325 10.99 -3.65 29.18
C CYS A 325 10.94 -2.81 27.89
N GLU A 326 11.38 -3.36 26.75
CA GLU A 326 11.25 -2.72 25.44
C GLU A 326 9.79 -2.46 25.08
N ILE A 327 8.91 -3.46 25.25
CA ILE A 327 7.46 -3.33 25.00
C ILE A 327 6.84 -2.27 25.91
N ARG A 328 7.22 -2.24 27.19
CA ARG A 328 6.73 -1.22 28.13
C ARG A 328 7.13 0.18 27.68
N ARG A 329 8.40 0.39 27.31
CA ARG A 329 8.87 1.66 26.74
C ARG A 329 8.14 2.03 25.45
N GLN A 330 7.86 1.06 24.57
CA GLN A 330 7.06 1.30 23.36
C GLN A 330 5.64 1.75 23.71
N LYS A 331 4.99 1.09 24.67
CA LYS A 331 3.66 1.48 25.16
C LYS A 331 3.67 2.91 25.70
N ASP A 332 4.67 3.27 26.50
CA ASP A 332 4.79 4.60 27.08
C ASP A 332 5.00 5.67 25.99
N ARG A 333 5.82 5.39 24.98
CA ARG A 333 5.97 6.25 23.79
C ARG A 333 4.66 6.40 23.00
N ILE A 334 3.91 5.32 22.82
CA ILE A 334 2.60 5.37 22.13
C ILE A 334 1.60 6.21 22.93
N ALA A 335 1.59 6.07 24.26
CA ALA A 335 0.73 6.88 25.12
C ALA A 335 1.07 8.37 25.04
N ALA A 336 2.37 8.72 25.09
CA ALA A 336 2.83 10.10 24.92
C ALA A 336 2.50 10.67 23.53
N ASN A 337 2.74 9.88 22.47
CA ASN A 337 2.39 10.29 21.09
C ASN A 337 0.88 10.50 20.94
N ARG A 338 0.05 9.62 21.52
CA ARG A 338 -1.40 9.78 21.50
C ARG A 338 -1.83 11.06 22.20
N GLN A 339 -1.23 11.39 23.34
CA GLN A 339 -1.51 12.64 24.05
C GLN A 339 -1.14 13.86 23.19
N MET A 340 0.04 13.86 22.57
CA MET A 340 0.49 14.93 21.68
C MET A 340 -0.44 15.11 20.47
N VAL A 341 -0.85 14.02 19.83
CA VAL A 341 -1.80 14.06 18.70
C VAL A 341 -3.16 14.60 19.14
N ASN A 342 -3.66 14.18 20.29
CA ASN A 342 -4.93 14.70 20.83
C ASN A 342 -4.83 16.22 21.09
N GLU A 343 -3.72 16.69 21.65
CA GLU A 343 -3.49 18.12 21.88
C GLU A 343 -3.42 18.90 20.56
N MET A 344 -2.70 18.37 19.56
CA MET A 344 -2.65 18.96 18.22
C MET A 344 -4.04 19.01 17.57
N MET A 345 -4.84 17.95 17.68
CA MET A 345 -6.20 17.92 17.17
C MET A 345 -7.11 18.91 17.89
N PHE A 346 -6.96 19.06 19.21
CA PHE A 346 -7.72 20.04 19.97
C PHE A 346 -7.39 21.47 19.52
N LYS A 347 -6.10 21.81 19.41
CA LYS A 347 -5.64 23.12 18.90
C LYS A 347 -6.10 23.37 17.46
N ALA A 348 -6.04 22.36 16.59
CA ALA A 348 -6.53 22.48 15.22
C ALA A 348 -8.04 22.75 15.17
N LYS A 349 -8.82 22.08 16.02
CA LYS A 349 -10.26 22.31 16.14
C LYS A 349 -10.56 23.71 16.67
N GLU A 350 -9.83 24.17 17.68
CA GLU A 350 -9.97 25.52 18.23
C GLU A 350 -9.64 26.59 17.18
N ASN A 351 -8.54 26.42 16.44
CA ASN A 351 -8.18 27.33 15.35
C ASN A 351 -9.23 27.33 14.23
N HIS A 352 -9.79 26.17 13.88
CA HIS A 352 -10.86 26.10 12.89
C HIS A 352 -12.12 26.82 13.37
N MET A 353 -12.52 26.63 14.64
CA MET A 353 -13.63 27.35 15.24
C MET A 353 -13.41 28.87 15.19
N ARG A 354 -12.20 29.34 15.53
CA ARG A 354 -11.81 30.74 15.44
C ARG A 354 -11.94 31.29 14.03
N LEU A 355 -11.41 30.58 13.03
CA LEU A 355 -11.50 30.99 11.63
C LEU A 355 -12.96 31.08 11.14
N VAL A 356 -13.80 30.13 11.53
CA VAL A 356 -15.23 30.14 11.20
C VAL A 356 -15.93 31.33 11.85
N GLU A 357 -15.59 31.67 13.09
CA GLU A 357 -16.12 32.86 13.75
C GLU A 357 -15.65 34.15 13.08
N GLU A 358 -14.38 34.26 12.71
CA GLU A 358 -13.83 35.40 11.97
C GLU A 358 -14.53 35.58 10.62
N SER A 359 -14.65 34.50 9.85
CA SER A 359 -15.39 34.53 8.57
C SER A 359 -16.86 34.94 8.75
N LYS A 360 -17.53 34.51 9.83
CA LYS A 360 -18.89 34.97 10.16
C LYS A 360 -18.95 36.45 10.53
N ARG A 361 -17.93 36.98 11.21
CA ARG A 361 -17.83 38.42 11.53
C ARG A 361 -17.63 39.23 10.25
N GLU A 362 -16.75 38.77 9.38
CA GLU A 362 -16.52 39.41 8.08
C GLU A 362 -17.79 39.41 7.22
N MET A 363 -18.49 38.27 7.12
CA MET A 363 -19.76 38.19 6.37
C MET A 363 -20.78 39.21 6.87
N LYS A 364 -20.94 39.33 8.20
CA LYS A 364 -21.84 40.33 8.78
C LYS A 364 -21.42 41.75 8.47
N ALA A 365 -20.11 42.04 8.50
CA ALA A 365 -19.62 43.36 8.15
C ALA A 365 -19.89 43.71 6.68
N TRP A 366 -19.78 42.73 5.78
CA TRP A 366 -20.18 42.88 4.38
C TRP A 366 -21.69 43.12 4.23
N ASP A 367 -22.52 42.35 4.93
CA ASP A 367 -23.98 42.52 4.92
C ASP A 367 -24.37 43.92 5.44
N ASP A 368 -23.71 44.39 6.51
CA ASP A 368 -23.92 45.72 7.09
C ASP A 368 -23.48 46.83 6.11
N GLU A 369 -22.36 46.67 5.40
CA GLU A 369 -21.89 47.62 4.39
C GLU A 369 -22.84 47.69 3.17
N GLU A 370 -23.36 46.54 2.72
CA GLU A 370 -24.36 46.48 1.65
C GLU A 370 -25.66 47.19 2.07
N LEU A 371 -26.10 46.97 3.32
CA LEU A 371 -27.27 47.68 3.88
C LEU A 371 -27.03 49.19 3.94
N GLU A 372 -25.84 49.63 4.37
CA GLU A 372 -25.48 51.06 4.37
C GLU A 372 -25.52 51.65 2.96
N ASP A 373 -25.05 50.92 1.95
CA ASP A 373 -25.12 51.32 0.54
C ASP A 373 -26.55 51.44 0.02
N GLU A 374 -27.43 50.51 0.39
CA GLU A 374 -28.86 50.58 0.04
C GLU A 374 -29.53 51.79 0.69
N VAL A 375 -29.25 52.05 1.97
CA VAL A 375 -29.74 53.25 2.68
C VAL A 375 -29.24 54.52 2.00
N ARG A 376 -27.97 54.57 1.60
CA ARG A 376 -27.41 55.71 0.82
C ARG A 376 -28.18 55.93 -0.48
N ARG A 377 -28.42 54.86 -1.25
CA ARG A 377 -29.18 54.92 -2.52
C ARG A 377 -30.62 55.39 -2.30
N PHE A 378 -31.29 54.89 -1.27
CA PHE A 378 -32.67 55.28 -0.95
C PHE A 378 -32.76 56.76 -0.57
N ASN A 379 -31.85 57.24 0.28
CA ASN A 379 -31.78 58.65 0.67
C ASN A 379 -31.46 59.59 -0.50
N GLU A 380 -30.65 59.14 -1.46
CA GLU A 380 -30.43 59.89 -2.70
C GLU A 380 -31.69 59.96 -3.57
N LEU A 381 -32.40 58.84 -3.71
CA LEU A 381 -33.65 58.80 -4.47
C LEU A 381 -34.72 59.71 -3.84
N GLN A 382 -34.89 59.66 -2.52
CA GLN A 382 -35.84 60.52 -1.82
C GLN A 382 -35.55 62.00 -2.06
N ARG A 383 -34.27 62.41 -1.96
CA ARG A 383 -33.86 63.80 -2.28
C ARG A 383 -34.18 64.20 -3.73
N ARG A 384 -33.97 63.30 -4.70
CA ARG A 384 -34.32 63.58 -6.10
C ARG A 384 -35.83 63.74 -6.27
N LEU A 385 -36.62 62.90 -5.62
CA LEU A 385 -38.08 62.95 -5.68
C LEU A 385 -38.61 64.25 -5.05
N GLU A 386 -38.06 64.65 -3.90
CA GLU A 386 -38.38 65.92 -3.23
C GLU A 386 -38.04 67.11 -4.14
N ASN A 387 -36.84 67.15 -4.74
CA ASN A 387 -36.46 68.21 -5.68
C ASN A 387 -37.37 68.25 -6.92
N GLU A 388 -37.77 67.09 -7.46
CA GLU A 388 -38.71 67.05 -8.58
C GLU A 388 -40.11 67.55 -8.19
N GLN A 389 -40.57 67.26 -6.97
CA GLN A 389 -41.82 67.79 -6.44
C GLN A 389 -41.74 69.29 -6.25
N GLU A 390 -40.66 69.82 -5.67
CA GLU A 390 -40.42 71.25 -5.53
C GLU A 390 -40.43 71.96 -6.88
N GLU A 391 -39.74 71.41 -7.89
CA GLU A 391 -39.73 71.98 -9.23
C GLU A 391 -41.09 71.88 -9.93
N LYS A 392 -41.91 70.86 -9.64
CA LYS A 392 -43.31 70.79 -10.13
C LYS A 392 -44.15 71.89 -9.50
N ILE A 393 -44.12 72.01 -8.16
CA ILE A 393 -44.85 73.03 -7.41
C ILE A 393 -44.43 74.42 -7.88
N ARG A 394 -43.13 74.67 -8.03
CA ARG A 394 -42.60 75.95 -8.51
C ARG A 394 -43.12 76.29 -9.91
N ARG A 395 -43.13 75.33 -10.83
CA ARG A 395 -43.71 75.52 -12.17
C ARG A 395 -45.20 75.79 -12.13
N GLU A 396 -45.96 75.09 -11.29
CA GLU A 396 -47.40 75.32 -11.12
C GLU A 396 -47.66 76.72 -10.55
N VAL A 397 -46.93 77.13 -9.51
CA VAL A 397 -47.03 78.48 -8.94
C VAL A 397 -46.66 79.54 -9.97
N CYS A 398 -45.59 79.35 -10.75
CA CYS A 398 -45.22 80.28 -11.81
C CYS A 398 -46.30 80.39 -12.91
N LYS A 399 -46.95 79.28 -13.28
CA LYS A 399 -48.07 79.29 -14.24
C LYS A 399 -49.26 80.05 -13.69
N ILE A 400 -49.69 79.75 -12.46
CA ILE A 400 -50.80 80.47 -11.81
C ILE A 400 -50.46 81.96 -11.70
N ALA A 401 -49.23 82.32 -11.35
CA ALA A 401 -48.80 83.71 -11.28
C ALA A 401 -48.80 84.40 -12.65
N GLN A 402 -48.43 83.68 -13.73
CA GLN A 402 -48.54 84.17 -15.10
C GLN A 402 -50.01 84.40 -15.48
N ASP A 403 -50.88 83.41 -15.24
CA ASP A 403 -52.32 83.51 -15.53
C ASP A 403 -52.95 84.70 -14.78
N VAL A 404 -52.62 84.90 -13.49
CA VAL A 404 -53.10 86.06 -12.71
C VAL A 404 -52.59 87.38 -13.27
N VAL A 405 -51.34 87.45 -13.72
CA VAL A 405 -50.79 88.67 -14.34
C VAL A 405 -51.48 88.95 -15.67
N ASP A 406 -51.70 87.93 -16.50
CA ASP A 406 -52.42 88.05 -17.76
C ASP A 406 -53.87 88.50 -17.52
N ASP A 407 -54.57 87.93 -16.53
CA ASP A 407 -55.91 88.37 -16.11
C ASP A 407 -55.92 89.83 -15.64
N VAL A 408 -54.90 90.28 -14.89
CA VAL A 408 -54.76 91.68 -14.45
C VAL A 408 -54.48 92.61 -15.63
N VAL A 409 -53.65 92.19 -16.59
CA VAL A 409 -53.38 92.93 -17.82
C VAL A 409 -54.64 93.04 -18.66
N ASP A 410 -55.39 91.94 -18.84
CA ASP A 410 -56.66 91.93 -19.55
C ASP A 410 -57.68 92.84 -18.86
N LEU A 411 -57.81 92.77 -17.53
CA LEU A 411 -58.69 93.66 -16.76
C LEU A 411 -58.28 95.14 -16.91
N ALA A 412 -56.96 95.42 -16.93
CA ALA A 412 -56.42 96.76 -17.16
C ALA A 412 -56.71 97.26 -18.60
N VAL A 413 -56.59 96.37 -19.60
CA VAL A 413 -56.92 96.67 -21.01
C VAL A 413 -58.42 96.92 -21.17
N TYR A 414 -59.28 96.13 -20.53
CA TYR A 414 -60.73 96.33 -20.54
C TYR A 414 -61.17 97.61 -19.79
N SER A 415 -60.43 98.06 -18.78
CA SER A 415 -60.73 99.30 -18.04
C SER A 415 -60.19 100.57 -18.70
N LEU A 416 -59.29 100.44 -19.69
CA LEU A 416 -58.75 101.54 -20.49
C LEU A 416 -59.71 102.10 -21.55
N ASP A 417 -60.89 101.49 -21.73
CA ASP A 417 -61.98 102.05 -22.56
C ASP A 417 -62.64 103.31 -21.96
N THR A 418 -62.13 103.81 -20.83
CA THR A 418 -62.48 105.14 -20.29
C THR A 418 -61.32 106.12 -20.52
N GLU A 419 -61.61 107.26 -21.14
CA GLU A 419 -60.62 108.27 -21.55
C GLU A 419 -59.79 108.80 -20.36
N ILE A 420 -58.61 108.20 -20.13
CA ILE A 420 -57.64 108.70 -19.14
C ILE A 420 -56.96 109.97 -19.70
N PRO A 421 -56.97 111.11 -19.00
CA PRO A 421 -56.26 112.31 -19.42
C PRO A 421 -54.76 112.04 -19.61
N ARG A 422 -54.23 112.39 -20.80
CA ARG A 422 -52.84 112.06 -21.22
C ARG A 422 -51.73 112.54 -20.26
N GLY A 423 -52.02 113.54 -19.41
CA GLY A 423 -51.10 114.00 -18.36
C GLY A 423 -50.84 112.96 -17.28
N LEU A 424 -51.91 112.37 -16.72
CA LEU A 424 -51.85 111.33 -15.68
C LEU A 424 -51.19 110.04 -16.19
N TRP A 425 -51.46 109.68 -17.45
CA TRP A 425 -50.85 108.52 -18.10
C TRP A 425 -49.32 108.62 -18.20
N ASN A 426 -48.80 109.79 -18.59
CA ASN A 426 -47.36 109.99 -18.68
C ASN A 426 -46.67 109.96 -17.31
N GLU A 427 -47.36 110.45 -16.27
CA GLU A 427 -46.88 110.43 -14.90
C GLU A 427 -46.80 108.99 -14.36
N TRP A 428 -47.87 108.21 -14.52
CA TRP A 428 -47.92 106.79 -14.14
C TRP A 428 -46.92 105.94 -14.93
N LYS A 429 -46.76 106.20 -16.24
CA LYS A 429 -45.75 105.53 -17.06
C LYS A 429 -44.33 105.79 -16.57
N SER A 430 -44.06 107.03 -16.13
CA SER A 430 -42.75 107.37 -15.56
C SER A 430 -42.50 106.68 -14.21
N LEU A 431 -43.54 106.51 -13.39
CA LEU A 431 -43.47 105.82 -12.09
C LEU A 431 -43.28 104.31 -12.24
N PHE A 432 -43.99 103.70 -13.21
CA PHE A 432 -43.84 102.28 -13.54
C PHE A 432 -42.43 101.95 -14.04
N VAL A 433 -41.89 102.75 -14.96
CA VAL A 433 -40.52 102.55 -15.49
C VAL A 433 -39.46 102.79 -14.40
N ARG A 434 -39.75 103.64 -13.41
CA ARG A 434 -38.88 103.87 -12.24
C ARG A 434 -39.07 102.85 -11.10
N GLY A 435 -40.00 101.90 -11.22
CA GLY A 435 -40.27 100.88 -10.21
C GLY A 435 -40.86 101.41 -8.89
N LEU A 436 -41.47 102.61 -8.90
CA LEU A 436 -42.11 103.19 -7.73
C LEU A 436 -43.59 102.78 -7.67
N GLN A 437 -44.09 102.50 -6.46
CA GLN A 437 -45.47 102.06 -6.26
C GLN A 437 -46.46 103.15 -6.71
N ILE A 438 -47.39 102.78 -7.59
CA ILE A 438 -48.44 103.68 -8.13
C ILE A 438 -49.56 103.92 -7.11
N PHE A 439 -49.73 102.99 -6.17
CA PHE A 439 -50.67 103.09 -5.05
C PHE A 439 -49.93 102.81 -3.74
N SER A 440 -50.09 103.69 -2.74
CA SER A 440 -49.60 103.46 -1.38
C SER A 440 -50.46 102.39 -0.69
N CYS A 441 -50.14 101.13 -0.89
CA CYS A 441 -50.82 100.03 -0.20
C CYS A 441 -50.07 99.74 1.10
N LYS A 442 -50.68 100.07 2.25
CA LYS A 442 -50.21 99.61 3.55
C LYS A 442 -50.49 98.10 3.65
N VAL A 443 -49.48 97.28 3.41
CA VAL A 443 -49.50 95.84 3.68
C VAL A 443 -48.23 95.48 4.45
N ASP A 444 -48.13 96.02 5.65
CA ASP A 444 -47.42 95.36 6.75
C ASP A 444 -48.40 94.30 7.27
N ASP A 445 -48.08 93.00 7.12
CA ASP A 445 -48.56 91.89 7.98
C ASP A 445 -48.36 90.47 7.38
N CYS A 446 -47.92 90.31 6.13
CA CYS A 446 -47.83 88.97 5.52
C CYS A 446 -46.43 88.34 5.44
N GLN A 447 -45.36 88.98 5.93
CA GLN A 447 -44.01 88.39 5.86
C GLN A 447 -43.59 87.55 7.10
N ASP A 448 -44.31 87.64 8.23
CA ASP A 448 -43.88 86.98 9.48
C ASP A 448 -44.40 85.55 9.67
N LYS A 449 -45.28 85.02 8.82
CA LYS A 449 -45.83 83.65 8.96
C LYS A 449 -45.10 82.55 8.18
N LEU A 450 -44.15 82.92 7.32
CA LEU A 450 -43.38 81.94 6.53
C LEU A 450 -42.03 81.56 7.14
N ARG A 451 -41.53 82.32 8.14
CA ARG A 451 -40.29 81.98 8.86
C ARG A 451 -40.50 81.12 10.11
N SER A 452 -41.72 81.06 10.67
CA SER A 452 -41.97 80.36 11.95
C SER A 452 -42.30 78.87 11.82
N LYS A 453 -42.20 78.26 10.62
CA LYS A 453 -42.49 76.83 10.41
C LYS A 453 -41.26 75.97 10.08
N THR A 454 -40.10 76.59 9.84
CA THR A 454 -38.84 75.88 9.53
C THR A 454 -37.98 75.58 10.76
N GLU A 455 -38.36 75.99 11.97
CA GLU A 455 -37.58 75.77 13.21
C GLU A 455 -38.14 74.67 14.13
N VAL A 456 -39.14 73.89 13.72
CA VAL A 456 -39.74 72.83 14.58
C VAL A 456 -39.41 71.40 14.12
N ILE A 457 -38.50 71.23 13.15
CA ILE A 457 -37.95 69.92 12.79
C ILE A 457 -36.42 70.00 12.75
N SER A 458 -35.81 69.91 13.93
CA SER A 458 -34.44 69.44 14.14
C SER A 458 -34.42 68.55 15.37
#